data_AF-A0A4U7DRG5-F1
#
_entry.id   AF-A0A4U7DRG5-F1
#
_cell.length_a   1.000
_cell.length_b   1.000
_cell.length_c   1.000
_cell.angle_alpha   90.00
_cell.angle_beta   90.00
_cell.angle_gamma   90.00
#
_symmetry.space_group_name_H-M   'P 1'
#
loop_
_entity.id
_entity.type
_entity.pdbx_description
1 polymer ?
#
loop_
_entity_poly.entity_id
_entity_poly.type
_entity_poly.pdbx_seq_one_letter_code
_entity_poly.pdbx_strand_id
1 'polypeptide(L)'
;MQHLVGMAGEAKLGAAALGLLTDDGILTERGKKVTDEATALHGSPSAGLSALHDLKGSSGRFIDSLPGWTATLQSIFVRYPPVRAILNVVPPGSDPIDLPALVGRLSAFSPETATEHLLRTEAIDTADPVGDAAAAHKSGKDIATACPWTTLPSSFQSSTTFQLKSLLYHAGVVTEPGADSSRLTPAKDYWAHSPRFDDRIQTRLGLFEGDLK
;
A
#
# COMPACT_ATOMS: atom_id res chain seq x y z
N MET A 1 -0.99 -10.09 14.58
CA MET A 1 -1.53 -9.18 13.56
C MET A 1 -2.65 -9.94 12.83
N GLN A 2 -3.91 -9.54 13.03
CA GLN A 2 -5.08 -10.28 12.56
C GLN A 2 -5.26 -10.14 11.04
N HIS A 3 -5.55 -11.26 10.39
CA HIS A 3 -5.84 -11.35 8.96
C HIS A 3 -7.02 -10.45 8.60
N LEU A 4 -6.80 -9.48 7.72
CA LEU A 4 -7.77 -8.45 7.30
C LEU A 4 -9.00 -8.98 6.52
N VAL A 5 -9.18 -10.29 6.38
CA VAL A 5 -10.18 -10.86 5.46
C VAL A 5 -10.77 -12.16 6.01
N GLY A 6 -11.90 -12.07 6.72
CA GLY A 6 -12.69 -13.27 7.04
C GLY A 6 -14.05 -13.05 7.70
N MET A 7 -14.27 -11.97 8.45
CA MET A 7 -15.52 -11.80 9.22
C MET A 7 -16.20 -10.44 9.00
N ALA A 8 -17.52 -10.40 9.12
CA ALA A 8 -18.32 -9.18 8.96
C ALA A 8 -17.91 -8.03 9.91
N GLY A 9 -17.28 -8.34 11.04
CA GLY A 9 -16.65 -7.36 11.93
C GLY A 9 -15.36 -6.76 11.37
N GLU A 10 -14.55 -7.56 10.69
CA GLU A 10 -13.27 -7.14 10.09
C GLU A 10 -13.50 -6.24 8.87
N ALA A 11 -14.57 -6.48 8.10
CA ALA A 11 -14.93 -5.61 6.98
C ALA A 11 -15.29 -4.18 7.46
N LYS A 12 -16.01 -4.06 8.58
CA LYS A 12 -16.33 -2.75 9.18
C LYS A 12 -15.08 -2.05 9.71
N LEU A 13 -14.19 -2.79 10.37
CA LEU A 13 -12.91 -2.26 10.86
C LEU A 13 -12.03 -1.78 9.69
N GLY A 14 -11.94 -2.55 8.61
CA GLY A 14 -11.23 -2.13 7.40
C GLY A 14 -11.85 -0.91 6.75
N ALA A 15 -13.18 -0.85 6.67
CA ALA A 15 -13.89 0.31 6.14
C ALA A 15 -13.69 1.57 7.02
N ALA A 16 -13.65 1.43 8.34
CA ALA A 16 -13.32 2.51 9.27
C ALA A 16 -11.86 2.97 9.12
N ALA A 17 -10.91 2.04 9.02
CA ALA A 17 -9.49 2.34 8.80
C ALA A 17 -9.24 3.07 7.46
N LEU A 18 -10.08 2.82 6.45
CA LEU A 18 -10.08 3.53 5.16
C LEU A 18 -10.89 4.83 5.18
N GLY A 19 -11.47 5.19 6.33
CA GLY A 19 -12.29 6.38 6.52
C GLY A 19 -13.62 6.35 5.75
N LEU A 20 -14.13 5.17 5.42
CA LEU A 20 -15.44 4.97 4.79
C LEU A 20 -16.57 4.92 5.83
N LEU A 21 -16.26 4.45 7.03
CA LEU A 21 -17.15 4.42 8.20
C LEU A 21 -16.53 5.21 9.36
N THR A 22 -17.37 5.73 10.26
CA THR A 22 -16.96 6.10 11.62
C THR A 22 -16.76 4.84 12.46
N ASP A 23 -16.15 4.99 13.64
CA ASP A 23 -15.96 3.87 14.58
C ASP A 23 -17.30 3.25 15.04
N ASP A 24 -18.37 4.06 15.08
CA ASP A 24 -19.74 3.61 15.34
C ASP A 24 -20.41 2.90 14.14
N GLY A 25 -19.69 2.77 13.02
CA GLY A 25 -20.17 2.12 11.81
C GLY A 25 -21.10 2.99 10.95
N ILE A 26 -21.06 4.32 11.12
CA ILE A 26 -21.86 5.27 10.32
C ILE A 26 -21.09 5.63 9.06
N LEU A 27 -21.79 5.72 7.93
CA LEU A 27 -21.20 6.11 6.66
C LEU A 27 -20.62 7.53 6.73
N THR A 28 -19.35 7.70 6.40
CA THR A 28 -18.75 9.03 6.26
C THR A 28 -19.15 9.65 4.92
N GLU A 29 -18.87 10.93 4.72
CA GLU A 29 -18.98 11.58 3.39
C GLU A 29 -18.22 10.82 2.29
N ARG A 30 -17.11 10.16 2.66
CA ARG A 30 -16.36 9.32 1.72
C ARG A 30 -17.09 8.02 1.43
N GLY A 31 -17.56 7.33 2.48
CA GLY A 31 -18.37 6.14 2.31
C GLY A 31 -19.59 6.42 1.44
N LYS A 32 -20.24 7.57 1.62
CA LYS A 32 -21.38 8.01 0.82
C LYS A 32 -21.01 8.19 -0.64
N LYS A 33 -19.88 8.83 -0.94
CA LYS A 33 -19.40 8.95 -2.33
C LYS A 33 -19.16 7.58 -2.97
N VAL A 34 -18.62 6.61 -2.23
CA VAL A 34 -18.44 5.24 -2.72
C VAL A 34 -19.78 4.57 -3.05
N THR A 35 -20.80 4.72 -2.19
CA THR A 35 -22.14 4.17 -2.45
C THR A 35 -22.88 4.88 -3.56
N ASP A 36 -22.72 6.21 -3.67
CA ASP A 36 -23.30 7.01 -4.75
C ASP A 36 -22.68 6.59 -6.10
N GLU A 37 -21.35 6.40 -6.16
CA GLU A 37 -20.63 5.92 -7.34
C GLU A 37 -21.08 4.51 -7.74
N ALA A 38 -21.22 3.60 -6.76
CA ALA A 38 -21.75 2.26 -7.01
C ALA A 38 -23.14 2.30 -7.63
N THR A 39 -23.99 3.19 -7.13
CA THR A 39 -25.36 3.39 -7.64
C THR A 39 -25.35 3.98 -9.05
N ALA A 40 -24.49 4.96 -9.30
CA ALA A 40 -24.36 5.59 -10.62
C ALA A 40 -23.85 4.60 -11.68
N LEU A 41 -22.88 3.75 -11.35
CA LEU A 41 -22.27 2.81 -12.29
C LEU A 41 -23.08 1.52 -12.49
N HIS A 42 -23.73 1.03 -11.42
CA HIS A 42 -24.33 -0.32 -11.39
C HIS A 42 -25.81 -0.34 -11.01
N GLY A 43 -26.43 0.83 -10.81
CA GLY A 43 -27.84 0.98 -10.45
C GLY A 43 -28.16 0.78 -8.96
N SER A 44 -27.27 0.15 -8.19
CA SER A 44 -27.38 0.06 -6.73
C SER A 44 -26.04 -0.27 -6.06
N PRO A 45 -25.86 0.00 -4.75
CA PRO A 45 -24.67 -0.41 -4.01
C PRO A 45 -24.45 -1.93 -4.03
N SER A 46 -25.52 -2.72 -3.93
CA SER A 46 -25.44 -4.19 -3.95
C SER A 46 -24.99 -4.73 -5.32
N ALA A 47 -25.46 -4.12 -6.42
CA ALA A 47 -25.00 -4.47 -7.76
C ALA A 47 -23.51 -4.11 -7.96
N GLY A 48 -23.08 -2.95 -7.44
CA GLY A 48 -21.66 -2.58 -7.47
C GLY A 48 -20.78 -3.51 -6.64
N LEU A 49 -21.27 -3.97 -5.48
CA LEU A 49 -20.56 -4.99 -4.70
C LEU A 49 -20.48 -6.33 -5.45
N SER A 50 -21.54 -6.75 -6.14
CA SER A 50 -21.52 -7.94 -6.99
C SER A 50 -20.48 -7.81 -8.09
N ALA A 51 -20.45 -6.67 -8.79
CA ALA A 51 -19.47 -6.43 -9.84
C ALA A 51 -18.01 -6.49 -9.33
N LEU A 52 -17.75 -5.98 -8.11
CA LEU A 52 -16.43 -6.10 -7.47
C LEU A 52 -16.13 -7.55 -7.05
N HIS A 53 -17.13 -8.27 -6.54
CA HIS A 53 -17.00 -9.67 -6.15
C HIS A 53 -16.67 -10.55 -7.37
N ASP A 54 -17.24 -10.27 -8.54
CA ASP A 54 -17.01 -11.02 -9.78
C ASP A 54 -15.59 -10.86 -10.32
N LEU A 55 -14.82 -9.88 -9.83
CA LEU A 55 -13.38 -9.74 -10.12
C LEU A 55 -12.52 -10.73 -9.32
N LYS A 56 -13.08 -11.46 -8.36
CA LYS A 56 -12.34 -12.43 -7.56
C LYS A 56 -11.73 -13.50 -8.45
N GLY A 57 -10.41 -13.69 -8.33
CA GLY A 57 -9.67 -14.66 -9.14
C GLY A 57 -9.30 -14.15 -10.54
N SER A 58 -9.63 -12.90 -10.89
CA SER A 58 -9.11 -12.28 -12.11
C SER A 58 -7.62 -11.97 -11.98
N SER A 59 -6.87 -12.18 -13.06
CA SER A 59 -5.43 -11.90 -13.13
C SER A 59 -5.10 -10.47 -13.58
N GLY A 60 -6.10 -9.71 -14.04
CA GLY A 60 -5.96 -8.31 -14.50
C GLY A 60 -6.10 -7.29 -13.37
N ARG A 61 -5.67 -6.04 -13.60
CA ARG A 61 -5.88 -4.95 -12.65
C ARG A 61 -7.39 -4.65 -12.55
N PHE A 62 -7.87 -4.29 -11.36
CA PHE A 62 -9.29 -3.98 -11.18
C PHE A 62 -9.72 -2.76 -12.00
N ILE A 63 -8.85 -1.77 -12.12
CA ILE A 63 -9.10 -0.58 -12.94
C ILE A 63 -9.20 -0.89 -14.44
N ASP A 64 -8.68 -2.02 -14.91
CA ASP A 64 -8.80 -2.41 -16.31
C ASP A 64 -10.17 -3.05 -16.59
N SER A 65 -10.69 -3.82 -15.64
CA SER A 65 -12.02 -4.45 -15.73
C SER A 65 -13.17 -3.50 -15.36
N LEU A 66 -12.93 -2.54 -14.46
CA LEU A 66 -13.91 -1.59 -13.95
C LEU A 66 -13.34 -0.16 -14.00
N PRO A 67 -13.12 0.42 -15.19
CA PRO A 67 -12.47 1.72 -15.34
C PRO A 67 -13.19 2.86 -14.62
N GLY A 68 -14.52 2.80 -14.50
CA GLY A 68 -15.32 3.78 -13.75
C GLY A 68 -14.95 3.88 -12.26
N TRP A 69 -14.31 2.85 -11.69
CA TRP A 69 -13.90 2.81 -10.29
C TRP A 69 -12.52 3.41 -10.01
N THR A 70 -11.75 3.76 -11.06
CA THR A 70 -10.33 4.11 -10.95
C THR A 70 -10.07 5.25 -9.96
N ALA A 71 -10.71 6.40 -10.17
CA ALA A 71 -10.49 7.58 -9.31
C ALA A 71 -10.90 7.32 -7.86
N THR A 72 -11.99 6.56 -7.65
CA THR A 72 -12.49 6.20 -6.33
C THR A 72 -11.52 5.28 -5.59
N LEU A 73 -11.07 4.19 -6.23
CA LEU A 73 -10.10 3.26 -5.62
C LEU A 73 -8.79 3.96 -5.27
N GLN A 74 -8.23 4.73 -6.22
CA GLN A 74 -7.00 5.48 -5.99
C GLN A 74 -7.15 6.44 -4.82
N SER A 75 -8.23 7.24 -4.78
CA SER A 75 -8.52 8.22 -3.71
C SER A 75 -8.69 7.58 -2.32
N ILE A 76 -9.21 6.36 -2.25
CA ILE A 76 -9.36 5.62 -0.99
C ILE A 76 -7.98 5.18 -0.48
N PHE A 77 -7.20 4.46 -1.30
CA PHE A 77 -5.95 3.87 -0.85
C PHE A 77 -4.90 4.91 -0.45
N VAL A 78 -4.74 5.97 -1.22
CA VAL A 78 -3.71 7.02 -0.97
C VAL A 78 -3.92 7.80 0.34
N ARG A 79 -5.12 7.71 0.92
CA ARG A 79 -5.45 8.35 2.19
C ARG A 79 -5.20 7.45 3.39
N TYR A 80 -5.01 6.16 3.15
CA TYR A 80 -4.55 5.25 4.19
C TYR A 80 -3.11 5.65 4.58
N PRO A 81 -2.85 6.03 5.84
CA PRO A 81 -1.56 6.62 6.22
C PRO A 81 -0.32 5.78 5.84
N PRO A 82 -0.33 4.44 5.98
CA PRO A 82 0.77 3.59 5.55
C PRO A 82 1.06 3.68 4.05
N VAL A 83 0.02 3.70 3.22
CA VAL A 83 0.15 3.89 1.77
C VAL A 83 0.75 5.25 1.49
N ARG A 84 0.26 6.30 2.16
CA ARG A 84 0.78 7.66 1.97
C ARG A 84 2.28 7.74 2.27
N ALA A 85 2.72 7.11 3.36
CA ALA A 85 4.13 7.07 3.74
C ALA A 85 4.98 6.31 2.71
N ILE A 86 4.50 5.15 2.23
CA ILE A 86 5.17 4.38 1.16
C ILE A 86 5.27 5.21 -0.12
N LEU A 87 4.16 5.84 -0.55
CA LEU A 87 4.14 6.62 -1.78
C LEU A 87 5.02 7.87 -1.72
N ASN A 88 5.23 8.46 -0.54
CA ASN A 88 6.15 9.60 -0.39
C ASN A 88 7.62 9.22 -0.55
N VAL A 89 7.99 7.99 -0.18
CA VAL A 89 9.39 7.53 -0.30
C VAL A 89 9.70 6.89 -1.65
N VAL A 90 8.68 6.56 -2.44
CA VAL A 90 8.78 6.18 -3.85
C VAL A 90 8.55 7.45 -4.68
N PRO A 91 9.57 8.06 -5.31
CA PRO A 91 9.37 9.29 -6.05
C PRO A 91 8.55 9.05 -7.34
N PRO A 92 7.68 9.99 -7.75
CA PRO A 92 6.97 9.88 -9.02
C PRO A 92 7.93 10.12 -10.17
N GLY A 93 7.85 9.31 -11.23
CA GLY A 93 8.72 9.43 -12.40
C GLY A 93 10.18 9.05 -12.19
N SER A 94 10.54 8.44 -11.05
CA SER A 94 11.88 7.86 -10.85
C SER A 94 11.96 6.42 -11.32
N ASP A 95 13.20 5.91 -11.40
CA ASP A 95 13.43 4.47 -11.54
C ASP A 95 12.80 3.71 -10.37
N PRO A 96 12.34 2.46 -10.61
CA PRO A 96 11.83 1.60 -9.55
C PRO A 96 12.88 1.36 -8.46
N ILE A 97 12.44 1.34 -7.20
CA ILE A 97 13.29 0.97 -6.06
C ILE A 97 12.94 -0.44 -5.60
N ASP A 98 13.93 -1.22 -5.16
CA ASP A 98 13.66 -2.54 -4.58
C ASP A 98 13.18 -2.43 -3.12
N LEU A 99 12.73 -3.56 -2.56
CA LEU A 99 12.20 -3.61 -1.20
C LEU A 99 13.23 -3.20 -0.13
N PRO A 100 14.53 -3.59 -0.21
CA PRO A 100 15.57 -3.05 0.66
C PRO A 100 15.66 -1.52 0.62
N ALA A 101 15.73 -0.92 -0.57
CA ALA A 101 15.79 0.54 -0.72
C ALA A 101 14.53 1.23 -0.20
N LEU A 102 13.35 0.62 -0.44
CA LEU A 102 12.08 1.10 0.11
C LEU A 102 12.12 1.13 1.64
N VAL A 103 12.57 0.04 2.28
CA VAL A 103 12.70 -0.02 3.75
C VAL A 103 13.68 1.02 4.25
N GLY A 104 14.87 1.17 3.65
CA GLY A 104 15.83 2.18 4.09
C GLY A 104 15.23 3.59 4.09
N ARG A 105 14.52 3.96 3.01
CA ARG A 105 13.85 5.26 2.91
C ARG A 105 12.69 5.40 3.89
N LEU A 106 11.85 4.37 4.02
CA LEU A 106 10.70 4.40 4.91
C LEU A 106 11.11 4.40 6.38
N SER A 107 12.15 3.67 6.75
CA SER A 107 12.73 3.71 8.09
C SER A 107 13.24 5.11 8.46
N ALA A 108 13.73 5.89 7.50
CA ALA A 108 14.13 7.28 7.74
C ALA A 108 12.93 8.26 7.78
N PHE A 109 11.90 8.03 6.97
CA PHE A 109 10.76 8.93 6.80
C PHE A 109 9.58 8.66 7.77
N SER A 110 9.23 7.39 7.94
CA SER A 110 8.14 6.90 8.80
C SER A 110 8.54 5.56 9.45
N PRO A 111 9.34 5.59 10.53
CA PRO A 111 9.78 4.40 11.27
C PRO A 111 8.64 3.48 11.69
N GLU A 112 7.50 4.07 12.10
CA GLU A 112 6.28 3.36 12.48
C GLU A 112 5.76 2.52 11.30
N THR A 113 5.60 3.12 10.11
CA THR A 113 5.11 2.40 8.94
C THR A 113 6.05 1.27 8.53
N ALA A 114 7.37 1.49 8.58
CA ALA A 114 8.34 0.44 8.30
C ALA A 114 8.17 -0.75 9.27
N THR A 115 8.04 -0.46 10.56
CA THR A 115 7.87 -1.47 11.62
C THR A 115 6.56 -2.23 11.47
N GLU A 116 5.45 -1.52 11.30
CA GLU A 116 4.12 -2.10 11.41
C GLU A 116 3.65 -2.80 10.13
N HIS A 117 4.13 -2.39 8.96
CA HIS A 117 3.59 -2.87 7.67
C HIS A 117 4.58 -3.58 6.76
N LEU A 118 5.89 -3.35 6.95
CA LEU A 118 6.92 -3.97 6.12
C LEU A 118 7.76 -4.99 6.88
N LEU A 119 8.15 -4.69 8.12
CA LEU A 119 9.16 -5.47 8.84
C LEU A 119 8.56 -6.45 9.83
N ARG A 120 9.14 -7.64 9.84
CA ARG A 120 8.94 -8.63 10.88
C ARG A 120 10.09 -8.51 11.88
N THR A 121 10.03 -7.46 12.70
CA THR A 121 11.16 -7.06 13.58
C THR A 121 11.65 -8.18 14.50
N GLU A 122 10.75 -9.07 14.96
CA GLU A 122 11.10 -10.21 15.81
C GLU A 122 11.88 -11.32 15.09
N ALA A 123 11.93 -11.28 13.75
CA ALA A 123 12.68 -12.22 12.92
C ALA A 123 14.01 -11.63 12.41
N ILE A 124 14.38 -10.43 12.88
CA ILE A 124 15.62 -9.75 12.49
C ILE A 124 16.61 -9.80 13.65
N ASP A 125 17.82 -10.29 13.38
CA ASP A 125 18.90 -10.40 14.36
C ASP A 125 19.68 -9.07 14.48
N THR A 126 19.00 -8.01 14.89
CA THR A 126 19.59 -6.74 15.37
C THR A 126 18.68 -6.10 16.41
N ALA A 127 19.27 -5.31 17.31
CA ALA A 127 18.55 -4.62 18.38
C ALA A 127 17.66 -3.48 17.87
N ASP A 128 18.05 -2.81 16.77
CA ASP A 128 17.30 -1.69 16.19
C ASP A 128 17.32 -1.76 14.65
N PRO A 129 16.55 -2.68 14.03
CA PRO A 129 16.53 -2.83 12.58
C PRO A 129 16.10 -1.56 11.85
N VAL A 130 15.17 -0.81 12.42
CA VAL A 130 14.66 0.42 11.79
C VAL A 130 15.67 1.55 11.88
N GLY A 131 16.31 1.73 13.04
CA GLY A 131 17.39 2.69 13.21
C GLY A 131 18.59 2.39 12.32
N ASP A 132 19.00 1.12 12.24
CA ASP A 132 20.10 0.66 11.39
C ASP A 132 19.83 0.97 9.91
N ALA A 133 18.64 0.62 9.42
CA ALA A 133 18.23 0.89 8.03
C ALA A 133 18.14 2.40 7.74
N ALA A 134 17.60 3.18 8.68
CA ALA A 134 17.52 4.63 8.54
C ALA A 134 18.92 5.28 8.49
N ALA A 135 19.85 4.83 9.33
CA ALA A 135 21.23 5.30 9.35
C ALA A 135 21.98 4.91 8.07
N ALA A 136 21.78 3.69 7.57
CA ALA A 136 22.31 3.23 6.30
C ALA A 136 21.83 4.14 5.14
N HIS A 137 20.52 4.41 5.07
CA HIS A 137 19.95 5.29 4.05
C HIS A 137 20.53 6.70 4.11
N LYS A 138 20.56 7.33 5.30
CA LYS A 138 21.09 8.68 5.49
C LYS A 138 22.58 8.81 5.15
N SER A 139 23.34 7.74 5.31
CA SER A 139 24.76 7.69 4.94
C SER A 139 25.01 7.40 3.45
N GLY A 140 23.96 7.21 2.65
CA GLY A 140 24.07 6.89 1.22
C GLY A 140 24.66 5.50 0.94
N LYS A 141 24.71 4.64 1.96
CA LYS A 141 25.18 3.25 1.79
C LYS A 141 24.12 2.43 1.08
N ASP A 142 24.58 1.45 0.31
CA ASP A 142 23.73 0.38 -0.18
C ASP A 142 23.08 -0.35 1.02
N ILE A 143 21.75 -0.40 1.03
CA ILE A 143 20.97 -0.92 2.15
C ILE A 143 21.22 -2.42 2.33
N ALA A 144 21.31 -3.18 1.25
CA ALA A 144 21.54 -4.62 1.30
C ALA A 144 22.90 -4.95 1.92
N THR A 145 23.92 -4.13 1.67
CA THR A 145 25.25 -4.29 2.24
C THR A 145 25.31 -3.86 3.71
N ALA A 146 24.72 -2.70 4.05
CA ALA A 146 24.76 -2.17 5.41
C ALA A 146 23.82 -2.91 6.37
N CYS A 147 22.72 -3.44 5.85
CA CYS A 147 21.70 -4.17 6.59
C CYS A 147 21.40 -5.50 5.88
N PRO A 148 22.27 -6.53 5.98
CA PRO A 148 22.11 -7.79 5.24
C PRO A 148 20.78 -8.52 5.49
N TRP A 149 20.15 -8.31 6.64
CA TRP A 149 18.82 -8.87 6.91
C TRP A 149 17.77 -8.39 5.91
N THR A 150 17.95 -7.23 5.25
CA THR A 150 17.02 -6.74 4.22
C THR A 150 17.01 -7.62 2.96
N THR A 151 18.00 -8.50 2.77
CA THR A 151 17.99 -9.47 1.66
C THR A 151 17.21 -10.74 1.98
N LEU A 152 16.81 -10.93 3.25
CA LEU A 152 16.13 -12.13 3.72
C LEU A 152 14.61 -11.94 3.65
N PRO A 153 13.87 -12.79 2.92
CA PRO A 153 12.40 -12.71 2.87
C PRO A 153 11.74 -12.83 4.25
N SER A 154 12.37 -13.54 5.19
CA SER A 154 11.88 -13.75 6.56
C SER A 154 11.86 -12.47 7.41
N SER A 155 12.61 -11.44 7.02
CA SER A 155 12.66 -10.15 7.72
C SER A 155 11.46 -9.25 7.42
N PHE A 156 10.57 -9.66 6.51
CA PHE A 156 9.42 -8.88 6.07
C PHE A 156 8.10 -9.50 6.51
N GLN A 157 7.09 -8.66 6.74
CA GLN A 157 5.69 -9.05 6.88
C GLN A 157 5.12 -9.40 5.52
N SER A 158 5.62 -10.48 4.95
CA SER A 158 5.41 -10.83 3.56
C SER A 158 3.93 -10.95 3.17
N SER A 159 3.03 -11.39 4.07
CA SER A 159 1.58 -11.41 3.81
C SER A 159 0.96 -10.01 3.76
N THR A 160 1.25 -9.14 4.73
CA THR A 160 0.73 -7.76 4.79
C THR A 160 1.29 -6.92 3.65
N THR A 161 2.60 -6.96 3.43
CA THR A 161 3.27 -6.23 2.34
C THR A 161 2.77 -6.71 0.98
N PHE A 162 2.61 -8.02 0.77
CA PHE A 162 2.03 -8.60 -0.44
C PHE A 162 0.61 -8.10 -0.69
N GLN A 163 -0.27 -8.17 0.32
CA GLN A 163 -1.66 -7.76 0.19
C GLN A 163 -1.76 -6.28 -0.13
N LEU A 164 -0.98 -5.45 0.58
CA LEU A 164 -0.96 -4.01 0.36
C LEU A 164 -0.51 -3.66 -1.07
N LYS A 165 0.63 -4.19 -1.52
CA LYS A 165 1.14 -3.94 -2.87
C LYS A 165 0.17 -4.42 -3.95
N SER A 166 -0.45 -5.60 -3.74
CA SER A 166 -1.45 -6.12 -4.67
C SER A 166 -2.67 -5.21 -4.79
N LEU A 167 -3.20 -4.69 -3.68
CA LEU A 167 -4.29 -3.72 -3.69
C LEU A 167 -3.91 -2.45 -4.47
N LEU A 168 -2.71 -1.92 -4.23
CA LEU A 168 -2.19 -0.76 -4.95
C LEU A 168 -2.02 -1.02 -6.45
N TYR A 169 -1.55 -2.21 -6.83
CA TYR A 169 -1.43 -2.62 -8.23
C TYR A 169 -2.80 -2.68 -8.93
N HIS A 170 -3.79 -3.32 -8.29
CA HIS A 170 -5.14 -3.40 -8.84
C HIS A 170 -5.82 -2.03 -8.93
N ALA A 171 -5.50 -1.10 -8.03
CA ALA A 171 -5.93 0.30 -8.10
C ALA A 171 -5.13 1.15 -9.12
N GLY A 172 -4.08 0.58 -9.73
CA GLY A 172 -3.21 1.27 -10.68
C GLY A 172 -2.31 2.33 -10.07
N VAL A 173 -2.03 2.23 -8.76
CA VAL A 173 -1.14 3.13 -8.02
C VAL A 173 0.32 2.72 -8.19
N VAL A 174 0.62 1.42 -8.17
CA VAL A 174 1.98 0.89 -8.40
C VAL A 174 2.08 0.04 -9.67
N THR A 175 3.29 -0.13 -10.19
CA THR A 175 3.56 -0.82 -11.46
C THR A 175 3.41 -2.34 -11.40
N GLU A 176 3.79 -2.97 -10.29
CA GLU A 176 3.84 -4.42 -10.13
C GLU A 176 2.97 -4.91 -8.96
N PRO A 177 2.35 -6.10 -9.06
CA PRO A 177 1.64 -6.70 -7.94
C PRO A 177 2.61 -7.12 -6.83
N GLY A 178 2.07 -7.42 -5.65
CA GLY A 178 2.87 -8.05 -4.60
C GLY A 178 3.40 -9.42 -5.05
N ALA A 179 4.59 -9.78 -4.58
CA ALA A 179 5.04 -11.17 -4.58
C ALA A 179 4.54 -11.89 -3.32
N ASP A 180 3.89 -13.05 -3.49
CA ASP A 180 3.48 -13.87 -2.35
C ASP A 180 4.70 -14.20 -1.46
N SER A 181 4.45 -14.34 -0.16
CA SER A 181 5.39 -14.72 0.89
C SER A 181 6.33 -15.87 0.55
N SER A 182 5.85 -16.90 -0.15
CA SER A 182 6.65 -18.04 -0.57
C SER A 182 7.62 -17.73 -1.73
N ARG A 183 7.47 -16.57 -2.39
CA ARG A 183 8.19 -16.16 -3.61
C ARG A 183 8.87 -14.79 -3.48
N LEU A 184 8.70 -14.12 -2.34
CA LEU A 184 9.30 -12.81 -2.13
C LEU A 184 10.82 -12.91 -2.28
N THR A 185 11.34 -12.16 -3.25
CA THR A 185 12.79 -11.94 -3.42
C THR A 185 13.01 -10.45 -3.25
N PRO A 186 13.46 -9.97 -2.07
CA PRO A 186 13.49 -8.54 -1.75
C PRO A 186 14.17 -7.67 -2.82
N ALA A 187 15.32 -8.10 -3.33
CA ALA A 187 16.07 -7.41 -4.39
C ALA A 187 15.39 -7.40 -5.78
N LYS A 188 14.28 -8.12 -5.95
CA LYS A 188 13.47 -8.18 -7.17
C LYS A 188 12.03 -7.73 -6.94
N ASP A 189 11.70 -7.24 -5.75
CA ASP A 189 10.38 -6.70 -5.44
C ASP A 189 10.41 -5.19 -5.66
N TYR A 190 10.10 -4.75 -6.89
CA TYR A 190 10.26 -3.36 -7.29
C TYR A 190 9.02 -2.51 -7.02
N TRP A 191 9.23 -1.29 -6.56
CA TRP A 191 8.21 -0.31 -6.23
C TRP A 191 8.42 0.94 -7.09
N ALA A 192 7.40 1.28 -7.86
CA ALA A 192 7.34 2.50 -8.67
C ALA A 192 5.89 2.96 -8.79
N HIS A 193 5.69 4.27 -8.95
CA HIS A 193 4.39 4.82 -9.31
C HIS A 193 3.99 4.33 -10.70
N SER A 194 2.74 3.88 -10.81
CA SER A 194 2.18 3.48 -12.09
C SER A 194 1.84 4.72 -12.91
N PRO A 195 2.11 4.74 -14.23
CA PRO A 195 1.66 5.83 -15.13
C PRO A 195 0.13 6.01 -15.18
N ARG A 196 -0.63 5.05 -14.63
CA ARG A 196 -2.09 5.13 -14.49
C ARG A 196 -2.53 5.78 -13.18
N PHE A 197 -1.60 6.18 -12.32
CA PHE A 197 -1.91 6.84 -11.07
C PHE A 197 -2.21 8.32 -11.33
N ASP A 198 -3.43 8.77 -11.02
CA ASP A 198 -3.88 10.13 -11.37
C ASP A 198 -3.08 11.22 -10.64
N ASP A 199 -2.33 12.02 -11.40
CA ASP A 199 -1.50 13.13 -10.88
C ASP A 199 -2.32 14.15 -10.08
N ARG A 200 -3.62 14.32 -10.38
CA ARG A 200 -4.49 15.25 -9.63
C ARG A 200 -4.74 14.75 -8.21
N ILE A 201 -4.76 13.43 -8.02
CA ILE A 201 -4.87 12.82 -6.69
C ILE A 201 -3.57 13.03 -5.92
N GLN A 202 -2.42 12.94 -6.60
CA GLN A 202 -1.11 13.20 -6.01
C GLN A 202 -0.99 14.64 -5.50
N THR A 203 -1.28 15.63 -6.36
CA THR A 203 -1.21 17.06 -6.01
C THR A 203 -2.18 17.45 -4.90
N ARG A 204 -3.44 16.96 -4.94
CA ARG A 204 -4.48 17.35 -3.98
C ARG A 204 -4.21 16.87 -2.55
N LEU A 205 -3.36 15.86 -2.37
CA LEU A 205 -3.07 15.24 -1.09
C LEU A 205 -1.75 15.67 -0.47
N GLY A 206 -1.03 16.60 -1.11
CA GLY A 206 0.30 17.03 -0.65
C GLY A 206 1.29 15.87 -0.59
N LEU A 207 1.08 14.83 -1.41
CA LEU A 207 2.14 13.85 -1.63
C LEU A 207 3.35 14.60 -2.16
N PHE A 208 4.53 14.29 -1.65
CA PHE A 208 5.81 14.93 -2.02
C PHE A 208 6.08 16.36 -1.50
N GLU A 209 5.22 16.92 -0.63
CA GLU A 209 5.45 18.26 -0.02
C GLU A 209 6.28 18.23 1.29
N GLY A 210 6.67 17.04 1.76
CA GLY A 210 7.61 16.90 2.87
C GLY A 210 9.04 16.89 2.34
N ASP A 211 9.80 17.95 2.62
CA ASP A 211 11.24 18.07 2.32
C ASP A 211 11.96 16.72 2.53
N LEU A 212 12.31 16.06 1.42
CA LEU A 212 13.41 15.11 1.38
C LEU A 212 14.70 15.93 1.53
N LYS A 213 14.96 16.41 2.75
CA LYS A 213 16.25 17.00 3.15
C LYS A 213 17.02 16.03 4.02
#